data_AF-M0ECL6-F1
#
_entry.id   AF-M0ECL6-F1
#
_cell.length_a   1.000
_cell.length_b   1.000
_cell.length_c   1.000
_cell.angle_alpha   90.00
_cell.angle_beta   90.00
_cell.angle_gamma   90.00
#
_symmetry.space_group_name_H-M   'P 1'
#
loop_
_entity.id
_entity.type
_entity.pdbx_description
1 polymer ?
#
loop_
_entity_poly.entity_id
_entity_poly.type
_entity_poly.pdbx_seq_one_letter_code
_entity_poly.pdbx_strand_id
1 'polypeptide(L)'
;MREPFDPGFDFDRGTVAVITATTVLLCATVLFVLDRPAWMLPVALTAGGLAAALGGFYDASANNALLGVALATVPLYPLVFVYRIGGVPTPSTDPDLLFATAVYSMGDMIGYAPMMAVFGYLGATAVDRARRRFGPPVGYRDGSDARRITGLDDETR
;
A
#
# COMPACT_ATOMS: atom_id res chain seq x y z
N MET A 1 -19.03 -6.37 -30.91
CA MET A 1 -19.58 -6.23 -29.53
C MET A 1 -18.86 -5.05 -28.90
N ARG A 2 -19.57 -4.04 -28.42
CA ARG A 2 -18.97 -2.93 -27.64
C ARG A 2 -18.98 -3.39 -26.19
N GLU A 3 -17.80 -3.64 -25.61
CA GLU A 3 -17.70 -3.82 -24.17
C GLU A 3 -18.21 -2.55 -23.48
N PRO A 4 -19.12 -2.65 -22.49
CA PRO A 4 -19.46 -1.52 -21.64
C PRO A 4 -18.17 -1.12 -20.94
N PHE A 5 -17.73 0.12 -21.13
CA PHE A 5 -16.70 0.72 -20.29
C PHE A 5 -17.33 0.87 -18.90
N ASP A 6 -17.05 -0.10 -18.02
CA ASP A 6 -17.39 -0.05 -16.60
C ASP A 6 -16.15 0.48 -15.87
N PRO A 7 -16.04 1.80 -15.59
CA PRO A 7 -14.91 2.40 -14.91
C PRO A 7 -14.96 2.08 -13.40
N GLY A 8 -15.13 0.81 -13.06
CA GLY A 8 -15.05 0.33 -11.70
C GLY A 8 -13.68 0.67 -11.11
N PHE A 9 -13.67 1.18 -9.88
CA PHE A 9 -12.44 1.28 -9.12
C PHE A 9 -12.05 -0.14 -8.66
N ASP A 10 -11.22 -0.81 -9.45
CA ASP A 10 -10.78 -2.18 -9.15
C ASP A 10 -9.79 -2.20 -7.97
N PHE A 11 -10.03 -3.10 -7.02
CA PHE A 11 -9.13 -3.39 -5.92
C PHE A 11 -9.31 -4.81 -5.37
N ASP A 12 -8.23 -5.37 -4.82
CA ASP A 12 -8.23 -6.65 -4.12
C ASP A 12 -8.22 -6.45 -2.60
N ARG A 13 -9.24 -7.00 -1.92
CA ARG A 13 -9.42 -6.83 -0.46
C ARG A 13 -8.27 -7.44 0.34
N GLY A 14 -7.73 -8.57 -0.10
CA GLY A 14 -6.64 -9.26 0.59
C GLY A 14 -5.37 -8.41 0.60
N THR A 15 -5.00 -7.91 -0.57
CA THR A 15 -3.87 -6.99 -0.75
C THR A 15 -4.07 -5.72 0.04
N VAL A 16 -5.24 -5.08 -0.06
CA VAL A 16 -5.56 -3.86 0.72
C VAL A 16 -5.37 -4.09 2.23
N ALA A 17 -5.84 -5.22 2.77
CA ALA A 17 -5.68 -5.54 4.19
C ALA A 17 -4.21 -5.71 4.57
N VAL A 18 -3.41 -6.40 3.76
CA VAL A 18 -1.96 -6.58 3.99
C VAL A 18 -1.23 -5.24 3.97
N ILE A 19 -1.54 -4.37 3.01
CA ILE A 19 -0.93 -3.04 2.92
C ILE A 19 -1.34 -2.16 4.09
N THR A 20 -2.60 -2.23 4.51
CA THR A 20 -3.09 -1.54 5.73
C THR A 20 -2.27 -1.98 6.94
N ALA A 21 -2.19 -3.29 7.20
CA ALA A 21 -1.46 -3.83 8.34
C ALA A 21 0.03 -3.46 8.31
N THR A 22 0.68 -3.60 7.14
CA THR A 22 2.10 -3.28 6.96
C THR A 22 2.36 -1.80 7.20
N THR A 23 1.51 -0.92 6.67
CA THR A 23 1.63 0.53 6.86
C THR A 23 1.54 0.88 8.35
N VAL A 24 0.57 0.32 9.07
CA VAL A 24 0.41 0.54 10.51
C VAL A 24 1.62 0.07 11.29
N LEU A 25 2.11 -1.15 11.03
CA LEU A 25 3.26 -1.72 11.74
C LEU A 25 4.55 -0.94 11.51
N LEU A 26 4.83 -0.58 10.26
CA LEU A 26 6.02 0.21 9.92
C LEU A 26 5.92 1.63 10.48
N CYS A 27 4.75 2.26 10.43
CA CYS A 27 4.55 3.58 11.03
C CYS A 27 4.69 3.54 12.56
N ALA A 28 4.15 2.54 13.23
CA ALA A 28 4.36 2.34 14.66
C ALA A 28 5.85 2.19 14.98
N THR A 29 6.59 1.45 14.15
CA THR A 29 8.04 1.29 14.29
C THR A 29 8.78 2.64 14.17
N VAL A 30 8.49 3.44 13.14
CA VAL A 30 9.19 4.72 12.97
C VAL A 30 8.82 5.75 14.05
N LEU A 31 7.61 5.69 14.59
CA LEU A 31 7.16 6.55 15.68
C LEU A 31 7.80 6.16 17.02
N PHE A 32 7.69 4.90 17.42
CA PHE A 32 8.03 4.49 18.78
C PHE A 32 9.41 3.88 18.95
N VAL A 33 10.01 3.35 17.88
CA VAL A 33 11.36 2.73 17.94
C VAL A 33 12.41 3.70 17.41
N LEU A 34 12.13 4.39 16.30
CA LEU A 34 13.11 5.28 15.66
C LEU A 34 12.96 6.75 16.07
N ASP A 35 11.83 7.14 16.66
CA ASP A 35 11.49 8.54 17.00
C ASP A 35 11.62 9.48 15.78
N ARG A 36 11.09 9.05 14.63
CA ARG A 36 11.14 9.78 13.35
C ARG A 36 9.73 9.86 12.73
N PRO A 37 8.85 10.77 13.20
CA PRO A 37 7.49 10.88 12.67
C PRO A 37 7.45 11.25 11.18
N ALA A 38 8.41 12.04 10.70
CA ALA A 38 8.52 12.38 9.27
C ALA A 38 8.78 11.16 8.35
N TRP A 39 9.25 10.03 8.90
CA TRP A 39 9.51 8.82 8.12
C TRP A 39 8.24 8.03 7.76
N MET A 40 7.07 8.43 8.26
CA MET A 40 5.78 7.87 7.84
C MET A 40 5.54 8.00 6.33
N LEU A 41 6.06 9.06 5.68
CA LEU A 41 5.95 9.26 4.23
C LEU A 41 6.77 8.23 3.42
N PRO A 42 8.08 8.03 3.69
CA PRO A 42 8.85 6.91 3.15
C PRO A 42 8.19 5.54 3.42
N VAL A 43 7.65 5.34 4.62
CA VAL A 43 6.92 4.10 4.95
C VAL A 43 5.75 3.89 3.99
N ALA A 44 4.92 4.91 3.75
CA ALA A 44 3.82 4.82 2.80
C ALA A 44 4.29 4.46 1.38
N LEU A 45 5.38 5.06 0.91
CA LEU A 45 6.00 4.72 -0.38
C LEU A 45 6.43 3.24 -0.42
N THR A 46 7.10 2.75 0.62
CA THR A 46 7.57 1.36 0.68
C THR A 46 6.42 0.36 0.79
N ALA A 47 5.40 0.66 1.61
CA ALA A 47 4.19 -0.13 1.70
C ALA A 47 3.48 -0.18 0.34
N GLY A 48 3.41 0.93 -0.39
CA GLY A 48 2.92 0.95 -1.76
C GLY A 48 3.66 0.01 -2.69
N GLY A 49 5.00 0.03 -2.64
CA GLY A 49 5.83 -0.90 -3.40
C GLY A 49 5.53 -2.37 -3.11
N LEU A 50 5.21 -2.71 -1.86
CA LEU A 50 4.82 -4.06 -1.47
C LEU A 50 3.52 -4.52 -2.17
N ALA A 51 2.57 -3.62 -2.45
CA ALA A 51 1.34 -3.96 -3.15
C ALA A 51 1.61 -4.52 -4.55
N ALA A 52 2.58 -3.93 -5.26
CA ALA A 52 3.01 -4.40 -6.58
C ALA A 52 3.83 -5.70 -6.52
N ALA A 53 4.49 -5.98 -5.40
CA ALA A 53 5.22 -7.23 -5.19
C ALA A 53 4.28 -8.41 -4.86
N LEU A 54 3.20 -8.16 -4.14
CA LEU A 54 2.20 -9.17 -3.76
C LEU A 54 1.18 -9.43 -4.87
N GLY A 55 0.85 -8.42 -5.67
CA GLY A 55 -0.17 -8.52 -6.73
C GLY A 55 0.28 -9.27 -7.98
N GLY A 56 -0.69 -9.73 -8.76
CA GLY A 56 -0.52 -10.22 -10.12
C GLY A 56 -0.14 -9.14 -11.13
N PHE A 57 0.25 -9.55 -12.34
CA PHE A 57 0.68 -8.62 -13.40
C PHE A 57 -0.46 -7.71 -13.90
N TYR A 58 -1.71 -8.16 -13.77
CA TYR A 58 -2.91 -7.43 -14.18
C TYR A 58 -3.65 -6.77 -13.01
N ASP A 59 -3.12 -6.86 -11.79
CA ASP A 59 -3.79 -6.33 -10.61
C ASP A 59 -3.65 -4.82 -10.52
N ALA A 60 -4.67 -4.18 -9.95
CA ALA A 60 -4.70 -2.75 -9.66
C ALA A 60 -3.84 -2.38 -8.43
N SER A 61 -2.54 -2.71 -8.46
CA SER A 61 -1.59 -2.55 -7.35
C SER A 61 -1.55 -1.12 -6.78
N ALA A 62 -1.67 -0.10 -7.63
CA ALA A 62 -1.68 1.29 -7.22
C ALA A 62 -2.97 1.68 -6.45
N ASN A 63 -4.12 1.15 -6.87
CA ASN A 63 -5.38 1.35 -6.16
C ASN A 63 -5.37 0.62 -4.81
N ASN A 64 -4.85 -0.61 -4.79
CA ASN A 64 -4.69 -1.39 -3.57
C ASN A 64 -3.80 -0.67 -2.56
N ALA A 65 -2.69 -0.10 -3.02
CA ALA A 65 -1.79 0.68 -2.19
C ALA A 65 -2.44 1.95 -1.64
N LEU A 66 -3.11 2.71 -2.51
CA LEU A 66 -3.81 3.93 -2.13
C LEU A 66 -4.87 3.65 -1.05
N LEU A 67 -5.72 2.65 -1.28
CA LEU A 67 -6.75 2.26 -0.31
C LEU A 67 -6.13 1.72 0.99
N GLY A 68 -5.14 0.83 0.90
CA GLY A 68 -4.51 0.24 2.08
C GLY A 68 -3.85 1.29 2.98
N VAL A 69 -3.12 2.23 2.38
CA VAL A 69 -2.52 3.35 3.12
C VAL A 69 -3.58 4.31 3.66
N ALA A 70 -4.62 4.61 2.89
CA ALA A 70 -5.71 5.46 3.34
C ALA A 70 -6.46 4.83 4.54
N LEU A 71 -6.72 3.53 4.51
CA LEU A 71 -7.36 2.82 5.63
C LEU A 71 -6.47 2.77 6.88
N ALA A 72 -5.15 2.74 6.72
CA ALA A 72 -4.21 2.78 7.84
C ALA A 72 -4.32 4.08 8.64
N THR A 73 -4.87 5.16 8.07
CA THR A 73 -5.02 6.45 8.77
C THR A 73 -5.88 6.35 10.03
N VAL A 74 -6.89 5.48 10.03
CA VAL A 74 -7.79 5.28 11.17
C VAL A 74 -7.03 4.80 12.42
N PRO A 75 -6.27 3.68 12.38
CA PRO A 75 -5.43 3.28 13.51
C PRO A 75 -4.18 4.14 13.69
N LEU A 76 -3.73 4.90 12.69
CA LEU A 76 -2.58 5.81 12.86
C LEU A 76 -2.91 7.04 13.72
N TYR A 77 -4.13 7.58 13.65
CA TYR A 77 -4.54 8.71 14.49
C TYR A 77 -4.27 8.48 15.99
N PRO A 78 -4.74 7.39 16.63
CA PRO A 78 -4.45 7.13 18.03
C PRO A 78 -2.96 6.85 18.29
N LEU A 79 -2.20 6.29 17.33
CA LEU A 79 -0.75 6.10 17.48
C LEU A 79 0.00 7.43 17.48
N VAL A 80 -0.34 8.35 16.57
CA VAL A 80 0.23 9.70 16.53
C VAL A 80 -0.12 10.46 17.81
N PHE A 81 -1.36 10.33 18.29
CA PHE A 81 -1.78 10.90 19.57
C PHE A 81 -0.92 10.40 20.74
N VAL A 82 -0.76 9.08 20.89
CA VAL A 82 0.06 8.46 21.93
C VAL A 82 1.52 8.89 21.81
N TYR A 83 2.03 8.97 20.59
CA TYR A 83 3.38 9.48 20.32
C TYR A 83 3.54 10.93 20.80
N ARG A 84 2.60 11.82 20.45
CA ARG A 84 2.68 13.25 20.79
C ARG A 84 2.55 13.54 22.28
N ILE A 85 1.71 12.80 22.99
CA ILE A 85 1.56 12.98 24.43
C ILE A 85 2.70 12.31 25.22
N GLY A 86 3.55 11.51 24.56
CA GLY A 86 4.69 10.84 25.16
C GLY A 86 4.33 9.52 25.87
N GLY A 87 3.17 8.92 25.59
CA GLY A 87 2.76 7.66 26.19
C GLY A 87 1.25 7.42 26.19
N VAL A 88 0.82 6.33 26.82
CA VAL A 88 -0.61 6.05 27.01
C VAL A 88 -1.15 6.96 28.13
N PRO A 89 -2.22 7.73 27.90
CA PRO A 89 -2.82 8.57 28.92
C PRO A 89 -3.23 7.79 30.18
N THR A 90 -3.04 8.41 31.34
CA THR A 90 -3.53 7.91 32.62
C THR A 90 -4.71 8.75 33.10
N PRO A 91 -5.53 8.28 34.06
CA PRO A 91 -6.63 9.09 34.60
C PRO A 91 -6.21 10.42 35.25
N SER A 92 -4.92 10.56 35.58
CA SER A 92 -4.32 11.77 36.13
C SER A 92 -3.79 12.73 35.07
N THR A 93 -3.84 12.38 33.78
CA THR A 93 -3.39 13.26 32.71
C THR A 93 -4.29 14.49 32.63
N ASP A 94 -3.66 15.67 32.53
CA ASP A 94 -4.35 16.95 32.43
C ASP A 94 -5.35 16.95 31.24
N PRO A 95 -6.66 17.22 31.49
CA PRO A 95 -7.67 17.29 30.45
C PRO A 95 -7.35 18.29 29.33
N ASP A 96 -6.74 19.43 29.66
CA ASP A 96 -6.42 20.46 28.66
C ASP A 96 -5.29 19.98 27.74
N LEU A 97 -4.32 19.24 28.28
CA LEU A 97 -3.28 18.59 27.51
C LEU A 97 -3.85 17.51 26.59
N LEU A 98 -4.79 16.69 27.07
CA LEU A 98 -5.47 15.68 26.25
C LEU A 98 -6.20 16.32 25.07
N PHE A 99 -6.95 17.39 25.32
CA PHE A 99 -7.68 18.12 24.30
C PHE A 99 -6.73 18.73 23.25
N ALA A 100 -5.71 19.47 23.70
CA ALA A 100 -4.73 20.09 22.81
C ALA A 100 -4.01 19.04 21.95
N THR A 101 -3.56 17.93 22.55
CA THR A 101 -2.90 16.84 21.83
C THR A 101 -3.82 16.22 20.78
N ALA A 102 -5.10 16.02 21.09
CA ALA A 102 -6.08 15.49 20.13
C ALA A 102 -6.23 16.40 18.92
N VAL A 103 -6.37 17.71 19.14
CA VAL A 103 -6.50 18.70 18.07
C VAL A 103 -5.24 18.76 17.20
N TYR A 104 -4.05 18.81 17.80
CA TYR A 104 -2.79 18.85 17.03
C TYR A 104 -2.55 17.56 16.24
N SER A 105 -2.84 16.40 16.84
CA SER A 105 -2.72 15.10 16.16
C SER A 105 -3.70 14.99 15.00
N MET A 106 -4.91 15.55 15.13
CA MET A 106 -5.88 15.61 14.03
C MET A 106 -5.34 16.52 12.90
N GLY A 107 -4.76 17.66 13.25
CA GLY A 107 -4.12 18.57 12.31
C GLY A 107 -3.02 17.89 11.50
N ASP A 108 -2.15 17.10 12.15
CA ASP A 108 -1.15 16.31 11.46
C ASP A 108 -1.77 15.31 10.50
N MET A 109 -2.79 14.56 10.95
CA MET A 109 -3.43 13.54 10.14
C MET A 109 -4.07 14.14 8.89
N ILE A 110 -4.66 15.35 8.97
CA ILE A 110 -5.21 16.06 7.81
C ILE A 110 -4.11 16.36 6.77
N GLY A 111 -2.90 16.69 7.22
CA GLY A 111 -1.77 16.94 6.31
C GLY A 111 -1.12 15.65 5.78
N TYR A 112 -0.81 14.71 6.67
CA TYR A 112 -0.06 13.50 6.34
C TYR A 112 -0.89 12.44 5.63
N ALA A 113 -2.16 12.24 5.98
CA ALA A 113 -2.97 11.15 5.42
C ALA A 113 -3.11 11.24 3.88
N PRO A 114 -3.46 12.41 3.29
CA PRO A 114 -3.53 12.53 1.83
C PRO A 114 -2.18 12.31 1.16
N MET A 115 -1.11 12.86 1.74
CA MET A 115 0.25 12.69 1.21
C MET A 115 0.69 11.23 1.26
N MET A 116 0.45 10.53 2.37
CA MET A 116 0.77 9.12 2.51
C MET A 116 0.02 8.29 1.46
N ALA A 117 -1.28 8.53 1.25
CA ALA A 117 -2.06 7.81 0.24
C ALA A 117 -1.47 8.00 -1.18
N VAL A 118 -1.08 9.24 -1.53
CA VAL A 118 -0.41 9.53 -2.80
C VAL A 118 0.95 8.83 -2.90
N PHE A 119 1.74 8.83 -1.84
CA PHE A 119 3.04 8.15 -1.81
C PHE A 119 2.88 6.62 -1.93
N GLY A 120 1.86 6.04 -1.30
CA GLY A 120 1.50 4.64 -1.47
C GLY A 120 1.19 4.31 -2.94
N TYR A 121 0.35 5.13 -3.57
CA TYR A 121 0.04 5.00 -4.99
C TYR A 121 1.31 5.06 -5.86
N LEU A 122 2.14 6.09 -5.67
CA LEU A 122 3.38 6.29 -6.44
C LEU A 122 4.39 5.16 -6.23
N GLY A 123 4.52 4.66 -5.00
CA GLY A 123 5.39 3.53 -4.66
C GLY A 123 4.98 2.28 -5.41
N ALA A 124 3.68 1.95 -5.42
CA ALA A 124 3.15 0.83 -6.17
C ALA A 124 3.37 0.99 -7.68
N THR A 125 3.08 2.16 -8.24
CA THR A 125 3.29 2.44 -9.68
C THR A 125 4.76 2.30 -10.07
N ALA A 126 5.68 2.82 -9.25
CA ALA A 126 7.11 2.76 -9.53
C ALA A 126 7.63 1.31 -9.49
N VAL A 127 7.23 0.53 -8.48
CA VAL A 127 7.65 -0.87 -8.35
C VAL A 127 7.03 -1.74 -9.42
N ASP A 128 5.75 -1.57 -9.74
CA ASP A 128 5.09 -2.29 -10.85
C ASP A 128 5.81 -2.00 -12.17
N ARG A 129 6.11 -0.72 -12.47
CA ARG A 129 6.85 -0.34 -13.68
C ARG A 129 8.27 -0.94 -13.70
N ALA A 130 8.96 -0.96 -12.56
CA ALA A 130 10.28 -1.58 -12.45
C ALA A 130 10.19 -3.10 -12.66
N ARG A 131 9.24 -3.78 -12.01
CA ARG A 131 8.98 -5.21 -12.16
C ARG A 131 8.72 -5.59 -13.62
N ARG A 132 7.87 -4.84 -14.31
CA ARG A 132 7.56 -5.04 -15.74
C ARG A 132 8.77 -4.81 -16.66
N ARG A 133 9.70 -3.96 -16.26
CA ARG A 133 10.92 -3.67 -17.03
C ARG A 133 12.00 -4.74 -16.84
N PHE A 134 12.07 -5.36 -15.67
CA PHE A 134 13.17 -6.26 -15.28
C PHE A 134 12.77 -7.73 -15.14
N GLY A 135 11.48 -8.08 -15.21
CA GLY A 135 11.00 -9.46 -15.19
C GLY A 135 10.00 -9.71 -16.32
N PRO A 136 10.08 -10.83 -17.04
CA PRO A 136 9.01 -11.24 -17.95
C PRO A 136 7.70 -11.42 -17.16
N PRO A 137 6.52 -11.22 -17.79
CA PRO A 137 5.24 -11.42 -17.13
C PRO A 137 5.16 -12.85 -16.58
N VAL A 138 5.11 -12.96 -15.25
CA VAL A 138 4.91 -14.24 -14.55
C VAL A 138 3.54 -14.77 -14.99
N GLY A 139 3.55 -15.77 -15.87
CA GLY A 139 2.33 -16.28 -16.53
C GLY A 139 2.58 -16.93 -17.89
N TYR A 140 3.67 -16.59 -18.59
CA TYR A 140 4.15 -17.46 -19.66
C TYR A 140 4.94 -18.62 -19.03
N ARG A 141 4.38 -19.82 -19.12
CA ARG A 141 5.16 -21.06 -19.03
C ARG A 141 6.30 -20.94 -20.04
N ASP A 142 7.54 -21.18 -19.60
CA ASP A 142 8.74 -21.03 -20.43
C ASP A 142 8.49 -21.55 -21.85
N GLY A 143 8.55 -20.64 -22.82
CA GLY A 143 8.38 -20.94 -24.24
C GLY A 143 9.53 -21.78 -24.83
N SER A 144 10.39 -22.37 -24.00
CA SER A 144 11.42 -23.31 -24.42
C SER A 144 10.88 -24.71 -24.72
N ASP A 145 9.68 -25.06 -24.23
CA ASP A 145 9.06 -26.39 -24.48
C ASP A 145 7.88 -26.35 -25.46
N ALA A 146 7.45 -25.18 -25.94
CA ALA A 146 6.35 -25.07 -26.92
C ALA A 146 6.81 -25.20 -28.39
N ARG A 147 8.07 -25.61 -28.63
CA ARG A 147 8.59 -25.89 -29.97
C ARG A 147 8.67 -27.40 -30.24
N ARG A 148 7.52 -28.07 -30.16
CA ARG A 148 7.17 -29.28 -30.94
C ARG A 148 5.71 -29.61 -30.69
N ILE A 149 4.82 -29.04 -31.50
CA ILE A 149 3.60 -29.77 -31.84
C ILE A 149 4.05 -30.80 -32.89
N THR A 150 4.50 -31.96 -32.42
CA THR A 150 4.60 -33.14 -33.28
C THR A 150 3.20 -33.52 -33.70
N GLY A 151 2.85 -33.29 -34.97
CA GLY A 151 1.57 -33.74 -35.53
C GLY A 151 0.87 -32.82 -36.53
N LEU A 152 1.48 -31.70 -36.96
CA LEU A 152 0.87 -30.81 -37.96
C LEU A 152 1.37 -31.01 -39.40
N ASP A 153 2.19 -32.04 -39.66
CA ASP A 153 2.73 -32.32 -41.01
C ASP A 153 2.07 -33.51 -41.73
N ASP A 154 1.06 -34.18 -41.16
CA ASP A 154 0.52 -35.45 -41.72
C ASP A 154 -0.87 -35.38 -42.37
N GLU A 155 -1.51 -34.22 -42.53
CA GLU A 155 -2.85 -34.13 -43.17
C GLU A 155 -2.89 -33.39 -44.52
N THR A 156 -1.77 -33.33 -45.26
CA THR A 156 -1.78 -32.81 -46.64
C THR A 156 -1.09 -33.73 -47.66
N ARG A 157 -1.43 -35.03 -47.64
CA ARG A 157 -1.19 -35.92 -48.78
C ARG A 157 -2.33 -36.89 -49.02
#